data_AF-A0A958IUM7-F1
#
_entry.id   AF-A0A958IUM7-F1
#
_cell.length_a   1.000
_cell.length_b   1.000
_cell.length_c   1.000
_cell.angle_alpha   90.00
_cell.angle_beta   90.00
_cell.angle_gamma   90.00
#
_symmetry.space_group_name_H-M   'P 1'
#
loop_
_entity.id
_entity.type
_entity.pdbx_description
1 polymer ?
#
loop_
_entity_poly.entity_id
_entity_poly.type
_entity_poly.pdbx_seq_one_letter_code
_entity_poly.pdbx_strand_id
1 'polypeptide(L)'
;MNPLLEDIQLLLTRELSALAKEIEMFPDDGSIWRTLPGVANPAGVLARHVCGNLKHFVGGVLGNTGYVRDRENEFNAHSATRQEVIAEIRATSEVVSSVMARLDEGVLTEDFPLPPIKITVSGRRFLLHLCTHA
;
A
#
# COMPACT_ATOMS: atom_id res chain seq x y z
N MET A 1 13.97 8.62 -15.76
CA MET A 1 13.44 9.13 -14.49
C MET A 1 14.57 9.02 -13.47
N ASN A 2 14.45 9.47 -12.22
CA ASN A 2 15.51 9.19 -11.24
C ASN A 2 15.59 7.67 -10.99
N PRO A 3 16.75 7.00 -11.10
CA PRO A 3 16.84 5.54 -11.00
C PRO A 3 16.27 4.98 -9.68
N LEU A 4 16.42 5.71 -8.57
CA LEU A 4 15.87 5.27 -7.29
C LEU A 4 14.33 5.31 -7.28
N LEU A 5 13.71 6.29 -7.95
CA LEU A 5 12.24 6.32 -8.09
C LEU A 5 11.73 5.19 -8.97
N GLU A 6 12.47 4.85 -10.03
CA GLU A 6 12.19 3.67 -10.89
C GLU A 6 12.25 2.38 -10.07
N ASP A 7 13.30 2.20 -9.27
CA ASP A 7 13.47 1.02 -8.40
C ASP A 7 12.37 0.94 -7.33
N ILE A 8 12.02 2.05 -6.69
CA ILE A 8 10.94 2.09 -5.69
C ILE A 8 9.59 1.73 -6.33
N GLN A 9 9.29 2.28 -7.50
CA GLN A 9 8.08 1.95 -8.24
C GLN A 9 8.03 0.46 -8.57
N LEU A 10 9.14 -0.10 -9.06
CA LEU A 10 9.25 -1.52 -9.38
C LEU A 10 9.01 -2.38 -8.13
N LEU A 11 9.65 -2.05 -7.00
CA LEU A 11 9.51 -2.80 -5.76
C LEU A 11 8.06 -2.77 -5.25
N LEU A 12 7.43 -1.60 -5.14
CA LEU A 12 6.05 -1.49 -4.65
C LEU A 12 5.05 -2.23 -5.54
N THR A 13 5.17 -2.11 -6.86
CA THR A 13 4.26 -2.81 -7.80
C THR A 13 4.49 -4.32 -7.82
N ARG A 14 5.74 -4.77 -7.61
CA ARG A 14 6.06 -6.19 -7.41
C ARG A 14 5.46 -6.74 -6.11
N GLU A 15 5.62 -6.05 -4.99
CA GLU A 15 5.06 -6.49 -3.70
C GLU A 15 3.52 -6.57 -3.76
N LEU A 16 2.86 -5.57 -4.34
CA LEU A 16 1.40 -5.63 -4.56
C LEU A 16 1.00 -6.81 -5.45
N SER A 17 1.80 -7.13 -6.48
CA SER A 17 1.54 -8.31 -7.32
C SER A 17 1.74 -9.63 -6.57
N ALA A 18 2.71 -9.69 -5.66
CA ALA A 18 2.92 -10.86 -4.79
C ALA A 18 1.77 -11.02 -3.80
N LEU A 19 1.38 -9.94 -3.12
CA LEU A 19 0.24 -9.90 -2.20
C LEU A 19 -1.07 -10.36 -2.87
N ALA A 20 -1.33 -9.93 -4.10
CA ALA A 20 -2.50 -10.39 -4.86
C ALA A 20 -2.48 -11.92 -5.09
N LYS A 21 -1.32 -12.49 -5.42
CA LYS A 21 -1.15 -13.94 -5.58
C LYS A 21 -1.33 -14.67 -4.25
N GLU A 22 -0.82 -14.12 -3.16
CA GLU A 22 -0.99 -14.68 -1.82
C GLU A 22 -2.46 -14.76 -1.42
N ILE A 23 -3.24 -13.70 -1.66
CA ILE A 23 -4.68 -13.70 -1.44
C ILE A 23 -5.39 -14.74 -2.33
N GLU A 24 -4.98 -14.88 -3.59
CA GLU A 24 -5.55 -15.87 -4.51
C GLU A 24 -5.32 -17.32 -4.04
N MET A 25 -4.17 -17.61 -3.41
CA MET A 25 -3.78 -18.94 -2.95
C MET A 25 -4.59 -19.48 -1.75
N PHE A 26 -5.38 -18.65 -1.06
CA PHE A 26 -6.28 -19.16 -0.03
C PHE A 26 -7.29 -20.16 -0.63
N PRO A 27 -7.92 -21.05 0.15
CA PRO A 27 -8.85 -22.03 -0.41
C PRO A 27 -10.23 -21.42 -0.75
N ASP A 28 -10.66 -20.40 -0.01
CA ASP A 28 -11.98 -19.79 -0.14
C ASP A 28 -11.98 -18.35 0.41
N ASP A 29 -13.07 -17.62 0.19
CA ASP A 29 -13.22 -16.23 0.63
C ASP A 29 -13.29 -16.08 2.15
N GLY A 30 -13.82 -17.07 2.87
CA GLY A 30 -13.87 -17.04 4.33
C GLY A 30 -12.47 -17.16 4.94
N SER A 31 -11.59 -17.91 4.30
CA SER A 31 -10.25 -18.19 4.82
C SER A 31 -9.35 -16.96 4.92
N ILE A 32 -9.50 -15.97 4.04
CA ILE A 32 -8.74 -14.70 4.14
C ILE A 32 -9.17 -13.83 5.33
N TRP A 33 -10.34 -14.08 5.94
CA TRP A 33 -10.86 -13.33 7.09
C TRP A 33 -10.69 -14.06 8.42
N ARG A 34 -10.08 -15.24 8.43
CA ARG A 34 -9.81 -15.99 9.67
C ARG A 34 -8.51 -15.53 10.31
N THR A 35 -8.59 -15.11 11.56
CA THR A 35 -7.41 -14.89 12.41
C THR A 35 -6.89 -16.24 12.89
N LEU A 36 -5.62 -16.54 12.59
CA LEU A 36 -4.96 -17.77 13.04
C LEU A 36 -4.30 -17.58 14.42
N PRO A 37 -4.09 -18.65 15.21
CA PRO A 37 -3.34 -18.56 16.46
C PRO A 37 -1.95 -17.96 16.23
N GLY A 38 -1.60 -16.94 17.02
CA GLY A 38 -0.30 -16.27 16.95
C GLY A 38 -0.22 -15.08 15.98
N VAL A 39 -1.29 -14.79 15.20
CA VAL A 39 -1.38 -13.56 14.41
C VAL A 39 -2.50 -12.65 14.94
N ALA A 40 -2.29 -11.33 14.83
CA ALA A 40 -3.24 -10.35 15.34
C ALA A 40 -4.37 -10.03 14.35
N ASN A 41 -4.09 -10.12 13.04
CA ASN A 41 -5.01 -9.73 11.99
C ASN A 41 -5.08 -10.81 10.90
N PRO A 42 -6.26 -11.02 10.28
CA PRO A 42 -6.41 -11.92 9.16
C PRO A 42 -5.78 -11.32 7.88
N ALA A 43 -5.49 -12.18 6.89
CA ALA A 43 -4.80 -11.77 5.65
C ALA A 43 -5.54 -10.68 4.86
N GLY A 44 -6.88 -10.76 4.77
CA GLY A 44 -7.71 -9.77 4.09
C GLY A 44 -7.64 -8.39 4.73
N VAL A 45 -7.53 -8.31 6.07
CA VAL A 45 -7.33 -7.04 6.79
C VAL A 45 -5.95 -6.46 6.49
N LEU A 46 -4.91 -7.29 6.50
CA LEU A 46 -3.54 -6.85 6.19
C LEU A 46 -3.44 -6.34 4.74
N ALA A 47 -4.07 -7.02 3.79
CA ALA A 47 -4.08 -6.59 2.39
C ALA A 47 -4.78 -5.22 2.22
N ARG A 48 -5.94 -5.04 2.87
CA ARG A 48 -6.65 -3.74 2.88
C ARG A 48 -5.83 -2.65 3.52
N HIS A 49 -5.14 -2.97 4.62
CA HIS A 49 -4.27 -2.03 5.30
C HIS A 49 -3.12 -1.54 4.40
N VAL A 50 -2.45 -2.46 3.68
CA VAL A 50 -1.41 -2.12 2.70
C VAL A 50 -2.00 -1.24 1.59
N CYS A 51 -3.16 -1.60 1.05
CA CYS A 51 -3.83 -0.82 0.02
C CYS A 51 -4.17 0.60 0.49
N GLY A 52 -4.78 0.73 1.67
CA GLY A 52 -5.14 2.02 2.26
C GLY A 52 -3.92 2.86 2.62
N ASN A 53 -2.83 2.24 3.07
CA ASN A 53 -1.55 2.89 3.33
C ASN A 53 -0.97 3.52 2.06
N LEU A 54 -0.81 2.74 0.99
CA LEU A 54 -0.21 3.22 -0.26
C LEU A 54 -1.12 4.21 -1.00
N LYS A 55 -2.44 3.97 -1.06
CA LYS A 55 -3.39 4.94 -1.62
C LYS A 55 -3.37 6.27 -0.85
N HIS A 56 -3.10 6.25 0.45
CA HIS A 56 -2.96 7.46 1.24
C HIS A 56 -1.63 8.19 1.00
N PHE A 57 -0.50 7.54 1.24
CA PHE A 57 0.78 8.23 1.21
C PHE A 57 1.30 8.47 -0.20
N VAL A 58 1.15 7.50 -1.10
CA VAL A 58 1.53 7.68 -2.51
C VAL A 58 0.40 8.38 -3.24
N GLY A 59 -0.82 7.85 -3.21
CA GLY A 59 -1.96 8.43 -3.93
C GLY A 59 -2.39 9.81 -3.42
N GLY A 60 -2.75 9.91 -2.15
CA GLY A 60 -3.28 11.14 -1.55
C GLY A 60 -2.22 12.22 -1.36
N VAL A 61 -1.15 11.91 -0.62
CA VAL A 61 -0.15 12.90 -0.18
C VAL A 61 0.77 13.33 -1.32
N LEU A 62 1.42 12.40 -2.02
CA LEU A 62 2.30 12.74 -3.15
C LEU A 62 1.51 12.93 -4.45
N GLY A 63 0.47 12.13 -4.63
CA GLY A 63 -0.28 12.01 -5.87
C GLY A 63 -1.47 12.96 -6.00
N ASN A 64 -1.90 13.64 -4.92
CA ASN A 64 -3.07 14.51 -4.88
C ASN A 64 -4.32 13.88 -5.53
N THR A 65 -4.51 12.56 -5.42
CA THR A 65 -5.66 11.85 -6.03
C THR A 65 -6.99 12.13 -5.32
N GLY A 66 -6.95 12.84 -4.18
CA GLY A 66 -8.12 13.07 -3.34
C GLY A 66 -8.49 11.87 -2.45
N TYR A 67 -7.67 10.81 -2.42
CA TYR A 67 -7.91 9.66 -1.55
C TYR A 67 -7.86 10.05 -0.06
N VAL A 68 -8.97 9.85 0.63
CA VAL A 68 -9.09 10.03 2.08
C VAL A 68 -9.04 8.66 2.74
N ARG A 69 -8.07 8.47 3.64
CA ARG A 69 -7.85 7.19 4.30
C ARG A 69 -8.85 6.99 5.43
N ASP A 70 -9.61 5.91 5.36
CA ASP A 70 -10.43 5.42 6.47
C ASP A 70 -9.72 4.26 7.18
N ARG A 71 -8.85 4.61 8.14
CA ARG A 71 -8.04 3.62 8.85
C ARG A 71 -8.88 2.70 9.72
N GLU A 72 -9.95 3.20 10.34
CA GLU A 72 -10.79 2.36 11.20
C GLU A 72 -11.49 1.27 10.38
N ASN A 73 -11.97 1.63 9.19
CA ASN A 73 -12.63 0.69 8.31
C ASN A 73 -11.67 -0.39 7.75
N GLU A 74 -10.38 -0.08 7.56
CA GLU A 74 -9.35 -1.07 7.16
C GLU A 74 -9.32 -2.30 8.10
N PHE A 75 -9.60 -2.11 9.40
CA PHE A 75 -9.54 -3.17 10.42
C PHE A 75 -10.90 -3.74 10.82
N ASN A 76 -12.01 -3.10 10.43
CA ASN A 76 -13.36 -3.50 10.85
C ASN A 76 -14.16 -4.22 9.76
N ALA A 77 -13.83 -4.06 8.48
CA ALA A 77 -14.60 -4.64 7.39
C ALA A 77 -14.13 -6.06 7.00
N HIS A 78 -14.99 -7.07 7.18
CA HIS A 78 -14.66 -8.50 7.06
C HIS A 78 -15.49 -9.27 6.02
N SER A 79 -16.02 -8.60 4.98
CA SER A 79 -17.07 -9.17 4.13
C SER A 79 -16.78 -9.19 2.63
N ALA A 80 -15.53 -8.92 2.20
CA ALA A 80 -15.19 -8.98 0.77
C ALA A 80 -14.73 -10.36 0.31
N THR A 81 -15.00 -10.68 -0.94
CA THR A 81 -14.45 -11.84 -1.64
C THR A 81 -12.96 -11.65 -1.91
N ARG A 82 -12.23 -12.73 -2.16
CA ARG A 82 -10.81 -12.63 -2.58
C ARG A 82 -10.64 -11.81 -3.84
N GLN A 83 -11.57 -11.94 -4.80
CA GLN A 83 -11.51 -11.20 -6.05
C GLN A 83 -11.68 -9.69 -5.84
N GLU A 84 -12.53 -9.26 -4.91
CA GLU A 84 -12.65 -7.84 -4.55
C GLU A 84 -11.37 -7.32 -3.89
N VAL A 85 -10.75 -8.09 -3.00
CA VAL A 85 -9.46 -7.73 -2.38
C VAL A 85 -8.35 -7.65 -3.44
N ILE A 86 -8.28 -8.62 -4.36
CA ILE A 86 -7.32 -8.62 -5.47
C ILE A 86 -7.54 -7.43 -6.40
N ALA A 87 -8.80 -7.09 -6.72
CA ALA A 87 -9.13 -5.92 -7.51
C ALA A 87 -8.68 -4.62 -6.81
N GLU A 88 -8.86 -4.52 -5.51
CA GLU A 88 -8.38 -3.38 -4.72
C GLU A 88 -6.84 -3.26 -4.73
N ILE A 89 -6.13 -4.39 -4.62
CA ILE A 89 -4.67 -4.44 -4.70
C ILE A 89 -4.20 -3.97 -6.09
N ARG A 90 -4.84 -4.44 -7.17
CA ARG A 90 -4.51 -4.03 -8.54
C ARG A 90 -4.77 -2.56 -8.79
N ALA A 91 -5.92 -2.04 -8.36
CA ALA A 91 -6.23 -0.62 -8.44
C ALA A 91 -5.21 0.23 -7.65
N THR A 92 -4.76 -0.27 -6.49
CA THR A 92 -3.69 0.39 -5.73
C THR A 92 -2.37 0.40 -6.50
N SER A 93 -2.02 -0.69 -7.17
CA SER A 93 -0.82 -0.78 -8.02
C SER A 93 -0.85 0.23 -9.16
N GLU A 94 -2.00 0.41 -9.81
CA GLU A 94 -2.20 1.43 -10.86
C GLU A 94 -2.02 2.85 -10.31
N VAL A 95 -2.59 3.15 -9.14
CA VAL A 95 -2.39 4.45 -8.46
C VAL A 95 -0.90 4.67 -8.14
N VAL A 96 -0.22 3.68 -7.55
CA VAL A 96 1.21 3.78 -7.23
C VAL A 96 2.03 4.01 -8.50
N SER A 97 1.82 3.19 -9.53
CA SER A 97 2.57 3.30 -10.78
C SER A 97 2.34 4.65 -11.46
N SER A 98 1.10 5.14 -11.50
CA SER A 98 0.77 6.42 -12.16
C SER A 98 1.32 7.62 -11.40
N VAL A 99 1.34 7.60 -10.06
CA VAL A 99 1.91 8.67 -9.24
C VAL A 99 3.43 8.64 -9.30
N MET A 100 4.07 7.48 -9.11
CA MET A 100 5.52 7.38 -9.10
C MET A 100 6.14 7.84 -10.44
N ALA A 101 5.48 7.54 -11.56
CA ALA A 101 5.95 7.90 -12.91
C ALA A 101 6.03 9.42 -13.18
N ARG A 102 5.42 10.25 -12.32
CA ARG A 102 5.35 11.72 -12.47
C ARG A 102 6.04 12.48 -11.33
N LEU A 103 6.63 11.78 -10.37
CA LEU A 103 7.39 12.43 -9.30
C LEU A 103 8.74 12.91 -9.85
N ASP A 104 9.15 14.10 -9.42
CA ASP A 104 10.51 14.59 -9.61
C ASP A 104 11.43 14.18 -8.45
N GLU A 105 12.73 14.40 -8.61
CA GLU A 105 13.73 13.99 -7.62
C GLU A 105 13.71 14.80 -6.32
N GLY A 106 13.07 15.97 -6.29
CA GLY A 106 12.91 16.79 -5.09
C GLY A 106 12.20 16.03 -3.97
N VAL A 107 11.25 15.15 -4.33
CA VAL A 107 10.55 14.28 -3.37
C VAL A 107 11.51 13.40 -2.55
N LEU A 108 12.71 13.10 -3.07
CA LEU A 108 13.68 12.27 -2.39
C LEU A 108 14.45 13.04 -1.30
N THR A 109 14.67 14.34 -1.50
CA THR A 109 15.51 15.18 -0.64
C THR A 109 14.70 15.98 0.36
N GLU A 110 13.48 16.37 0.01
CA GLU A 110 12.56 17.10 0.88
C GLU A 110 12.03 16.24 2.03
N ASP A 111 11.58 16.91 3.08
CA ASP A 111 10.85 16.29 4.17
C ASP A 111 9.51 15.75 3.66
N PHE A 112 9.15 14.54 4.07
CA PHE A 112 7.90 13.95 3.65
C PHE A 112 6.72 14.77 4.21
N PRO A 113 5.74 15.21 3.39
CA PRO A 113 4.76 16.21 3.81
C PRO A 113 3.84 15.78 4.96
N LEU A 114 3.62 14.48 5.14
CA LEU A 114 2.73 13.93 6.17
C LEU A 114 3.28 12.61 6.73
N PRO A 115 4.28 12.65 7.63
CA PRO A 115 4.83 11.44 8.19
C PRO A 115 3.83 10.77 9.16
N PRO A 116 3.73 9.42 9.18
CA PRO A 116 2.82 8.70 10.07
C PRO A 116 3.19 8.80 11.57
N ILE A 117 4.41 9.23 11.87
CA ILE A 117 4.94 9.46 13.21
C ILE A 117 5.36 10.94 13.28
N LYS A 118 5.28 11.58 14.46
CA LYS A 118 5.71 12.98 14.70
C LYS A 118 7.23 13.18 14.59
N ILE A 119 7.89 12.46 13.68
CA ILE A 119 9.30 12.57 13.37
C ILE A 119 9.40 12.95 11.91
N THR A 120 10.12 14.04 11.64
CA THR A 120 10.47 14.45 10.30
C THR A 120 11.37 13.39 9.66
N VAL A 121 11.00 12.93 8.47
CA VAL A 121 11.76 11.97 7.67
C VAL A 121 11.80 12.46 6.23
N SER A 122 12.93 12.29 5.55
CA SER A 122 13.00 12.60 4.12
C SER A 122 12.06 11.69 3.32
N GLY A 123 11.55 12.20 2.21
CA GLY A 123 10.70 11.41 1.31
C GLY A 123 11.41 10.18 0.78
N ARG A 124 12.73 10.22 0.52
CA ARG A 124 13.51 9.01 0.22
C ARG A 124 13.40 7.96 1.32
N ARG A 125 13.66 8.32 2.58
CA ARG A 125 13.62 7.37 3.70
C ARG A 125 12.21 6.79 3.88
N PHE A 126 11.20 7.62 3.69
CA PHE A 126 9.82 7.19 3.85
C PHE A 126 9.34 6.28 2.70
N LEU A 127 9.66 6.61 1.45
CA LEU A 127 9.36 5.75 0.31
C LEU A 127 10.05 4.38 0.43
N LEU A 128 11.31 4.34 0.86
CA LEU A 128 12.00 3.08 1.16
C LEU A 128 11.33 2.31 2.31
N HIS A 129 10.84 3.00 3.33
CA HIS A 129 10.05 2.37 4.39
C HIS A 129 8.76 1.74 3.84
N LEU A 130 8.05 2.43 2.91
CA LEU A 130 6.88 1.87 2.25
C LEU A 130 7.19 0.57 1.51
N CYS A 131 8.35 0.46 0.85
CA CYS A 131 8.78 -0.79 0.19
C CYS A 131 8.99 -1.97 1.15
N THR A 132 9.24 -1.70 2.44
CA THR A 132 9.39 -2.74 3.48
C THR A 132 8.11 -2.98 4.27
N HIS A 133 7.13 -2.10 4.11
CA HIS A 133 5.83 -2.17 4.77
C HIS A 133 4.80 -2.92 3.91
N ALA A 134 4.83 -2.68 2.60
CA ALA A 134 4.05 -3.40 1.60
C ALA A 134 4.60 -4.82 1.40
#